data_AF-A0A914E303-F1
#
_entry.id   AF-A0A914E303-F1
#
_cell.length_a   1.000
_cell.length_b   1.000
_cell.length_c   1.000
_cell.angle_alpha   90.00
_cell.angle_beta   90.00
_cell.angle_gamma   90.00
#
_symmetry.space_group_name_H-M   'P 1'
#
loop_
_entity.id
_entity.type
_entity.pdbx_description
1 polymer ?
#
loop_
_entity_poly.entity_id
_entity_poly.type
_entity_poly.pdbx_seq_one_letter_code
_entity_poly.pdbx_strand_id
1 'polypeptide(L)'
;MLLYFRKNTFWFLKGIFVLLWIANICDSQDCFEQQYANYEADLGSVHTIQRISIIAPLTAFYLSFRISDDHESHLYKENGQRQVIYSSLSSNNLEWHQLNLLAKAVRIVPILDGAQGVSPVIILTACKYSSRPLYFDAEPFSVDTYKAGLVSMYENELLITFRTFENGIFFFSLADQGDMLIVQLVRGRVEAIFDFGSLSRSTITGGRALNDGEWHELKWVHQFDSVHLYVDGILVNSTIPSGLYR
;
A
#
# COMPACT_ATOMS: atom_id res chain seq x y z
N MET A 1 8.88 4.90 -8.85
CA MET A 1 7.78 5.32 -7.95
C MET A 1 6.49 4.64 -8.40
N LEU A 2 5.76 4.05 -7.47
CA LEU A 2 4.52 3.31 -7.72
C LEU A 2 3.35 4.13 -7.20
N LEU A 3 2.27 4.33 -7.96
CA LEU A 3 1.05 4.98 -7.48
C LEU A 3 -0.09 3.93 -7.50
N TYR A 4 -0.65 3.62 -6.34
CA TYR A 4 -1.79 2.72 -6.16
C TYR A 4 -2.95 3.50 -5.54
N PHE A 5 -4.12 3.46 -6.19
CA PHE A 5 -5.35 4.05 -5.67
C PHE A 5 -6.27 2.92 -5.21
N ARG A 6 -6.64 2.91 -3.93
CA ARG A 6 -7.66 1.98 -3.44
C ARG A 6 -9.02 2.66 -3.52
N LYS A 7 -9.91 2.10 -4.34
CA LYS A 7 -11.25 2.63 -4.57
C LYS A 7 -12.23 1.98 -3.60
N ASN A 8 -12.81 2.74 -2.69
CA ASN A 8 -14.00 2.34 -1.96
C ASN A 8 -15.20 3.19 -2.44
N THR A 9 -16.29 2.47 -2.72
CA THR A 9 -17.69 2.91 -2.93
C THR A 9 -18.10 3.56 -4.28
N PHE A 10 -19.14 2.94 -4.88
CA PHE A 10 -19.78 3.20 -6.17
C PHE A 10 -20.96 4.19 -6.05
N TRP A 11 -21.22 5.00 -7.09
CA TRP A 11 -22.55 5.22 -7.70
C TRP A 11 -22.40 5.69 -9.17
N PHE A 12 -23.29 5.21 -10.06
CA PHE A 12 -23.35 5.53 -11.51
C PHE A 12 -24.24 6.74 -11.80
N LEU A 13 -24.01 7.44 -12.92
CA LEU A 13 -25.05 7.84 -13.89
C LEU A 13 -24.47 8.16 -15.30
N LYS A 14 -24.85 7.27 -16.26
CA LYS A 14 -25.02 7.34 -17.74
C LYS A 14 -24.11 8.22 -18.65
N GLY A 15 -23.56 7.56 -19.68
CA GLY A 15 -23.61 8.08 -21.07
C GLY A 15 -22.41 7.80 -22.00
N ILE A 16 -22.60 6.91 -22.98
CA ILE A 16 -21.90 6.79 -24.28
C ILE A 16 -20.51 6.11 -24.31
N PHE A 17 -20.40 5.13 -25.22
CA PHE A 17 -19.26 4.26 -25.50
C PHE A 17 -18.08 4.99 -26.19
N VAL A 18 -16.87 4.80 -25.66
CA VAL A 18 -15.61 4.83 -26.44
C VAL A 18 -14.73 3.68 -25.94
N LEU A 19 -14.38 2.75 -26.83
CA LEU A 19 -13.37 1.73 -26.60
C LEU A 19 -11.99 2.39 -26.58
N LEU A 20 -11.32 2.41 -25.42
CA LEU A 20 -9.87 2.49 -25.31
C LEU A 20 -9.42 1.97 -23.94
N TRP A 21 -8.65 0.88 -24.01
CA TRP A 21 -8.00 0.18 -22.90
C TRP A 21 -7.02 1.09 -22.17
N ILE A 22 -7.31 1.50 -20.92
CA ILE A 22 -6.29 1.87 -19.93
C ILE A 22 -6.73 1.46 -18.52
N ALA A 23 -5.75 0.88 -17.81
CA ALA A 23 -5.62 0.57 -16.40
C ALA A 23 -6.56 -0.51 -15.86
N ASN A 24 -5.96 -1.68 -15.64
CA ASN A 24 -6.46 -2.67 -14.71
C ASN A 24 -6.90 -1.97 -13.41
N ILE A 25 -8.21 -1.76 -13.31
CA ILE A 25 -8.97 -2.11 -12.12
C ILE A 25 -8.34 -3.41 -11.61
N CYS A 26 -8.05 -3.53 -10.32
CA CYS A 26 -7.64 -4.80 -9.75
C CYS A 26 -8.82 -5.77 -9.91
N ASP A 27 -9.00 -6.27 -11.12
CA ASP A 27 -9.93 -7.32 -11.45
C ASP A 27 -9.36 -8.53 -10.75
N SER A 28 -10.18 -9.18 -9.95
CA SER A 28 -9.85 -10.38 -9.20
C SER A 28 -9.58 -11.59 -10.11
N GLN A 29 -9.08 -11.37 -11.33
CA GLN A 29 -9.00 -12.37 -12.38
C GLN A 29 -7.72 -13.21 -12.35
N ASP A 30 -6.64 -12.81 -11.65
CA ASP A 30 -5.40 -13.60 -11.53
C ASP A 30 -4.88 -13.66 -10.09
N CYS A 31 -5.77 -13.90 -9.12
CA CYS A 31 -5.36 -14.24 -7.75
C CYS A 31 -5.28 -15.75 -7.59
N PHE A 32 -4.24 -16.22 -6.91
CA PHE A 32 -4.03 -17.63 -6.62
C PHE A 32 -3.66 -17.83 -5.15
N GLU A 33 -3.90 -19.05 -4.67
CA GLU A 33 -3.41 -19.49 -3.38
C GLU A 33 -2.22 -20.42 -3.56
N GLN A 34 -1.17 -20.20 -2.77
CA GLN A 34 0.03 -21.02 -2.81
C GLN A 34 0.53 -21.32 -1.40
N GLN A 35 1.01 -22.56 -1.23
CA GLN A 35 1.53 -23.06 0.03
C GLN A 35 3.03 -23.27 -0.04
N TYR A 36 3.71 -22.99 1.07
CA TYR A 36 5.16 -23.11 1.21
C TYR A 36 5.47 -23.77 2.54
N ALA A 37 6.09 -24.94 2.51
CA ALA A 37 6.54 -25.66 3.72
C ALA A 37 7.95 -25.19 4.15
N ASN A 38 8.11 -23.88 4.35
CA ASN A 38 9.37 -23.23 4.71
C ASN A 38 9.08 -21.93 5.49
N TYR A 39 10.10 -21.39 6.17
CA TYR A 39 10.00 -20.07 6.83
C TYR A 39 9.99 -18.90 5.84
N GLU A 40 10.22 -19.17 4.56
CA GLU A 40 10.18 -18.19 3.48
C GLU A 40 9.29 -18.70 2.34
N ALA A 41 8.42 -17.81 1.87
CA ALA A 41 7.57 -17.98 0.70
C ALA A 41 8.05 -17.01 -0.39
N ASP A 42 8.78 -17.53 -1.38
CA ASP A 42 9.26 -16.77 -2.54
C ASP A 42 8.35 -17.02 -3.76
N LEU A 43 7.70 -15.96 -4.24
CA LEU A 43 6.79 -15.99 -5.39
C LEU A 43 7.54 -15.85 -6.73
N GLY A 44 8.86 -15.66 -6.72
CA GLY A 44 9.71 -15.50 -7.90
C GLY A 44 9.59 -14.16 -8.61
N SER A 45 8.42 -13.52 -8.55
CA SER A 45 8.16 -12.16 -9.03
C SER A 45 7.29 -11.38 -8.05
N VAL A 46 7.24 -10.05 -8.23
CA VAL A 46 6.42 -9.17 -7.38
C VAL A 46 4.93 -9.44 -7.59
N HIS A 47 4.21 -9.63 -6.49
CA HIS A 47 2.77 -9.80 -6.43
C HIS A 47 2.17 -8.91 -5.35
N THR A 48 0.85 -8.70 -5.42
CA THR A 48 0.10 -8.14 -4.29
C THR A 48 -0.38 -9.28 -3.41
N ILE A 49 0.17 -9.40 -2.21
CA ILE A 49 -0.23 -10.38 -1.21
C ILE A 49 -1.42 -9.83 -0.43
N GLN A 50 -2.58 -10.43 -0.62
CA GLN A 50 -3.84 -10.00 -0.01
C GLN A 50 -3.92 -10.45 1.44
N ARG A 51 -3.64 -11.74 1.68
CA ARG A 51 -3.75 -12.37 3.00
C ARG A 51 -2.73 -13.50 3.18
N ILE A 52 -2.41 -13.78 4.43
CA ILE A 52 -1.52 -14.85 4.87
C ILE A 52 -2.19 -15.68 5.96
N SER A 53 -1.95 -16.99 5.94
CA SER A 53 -2.18 -17.89 7.06
C SER A 53 -0.93 -18.74 7.29
N ILE A 54 -0.68 -19.15 8.52
CA ILE A 54 0.51 -19.93 8.90
C ILE A 54 0.04 -21.14 9.67
N ILE A 55 0.40 -22.35 9.25
CA ILE A 55 0.20 -23.57 10.03
C ILE A 55 1.51 -23.90 10.74
N ALA A 56 1.47 -23.97 12.07
CA ALA A 56 2.59 -24.34 12.92
C ALA A 56 2.06 -24.72 14.33
N PRO A 57 2.89 -25.29 15.23
CA PRO A 57 2.57 -25.37 16.65
C PRO A 57 2.16 -23.99 17.21
N LEU A 58 1.40 -23.95 18.31
CA LEU A 58 0.84 -22.69 18.87
C LEU A 58 1.97 -21.67 19.17
N THR A 59 2.17 -20.73 18.26
CA THR A 59 3.27 -19.77 18.31
C THR A 59 2.89 -18.52 17.54
N ALA A 60 3.76 -17.51 17.63
CA ALA A 60 3.60 -16.24 16.96
C ALA A 60 4.86 -15.91 16.14
N PHE A 61 4.65 -15.19 15.04
CA PHE A 61 5.70 -14.82 14.11
C PHE A 61 5.70 -13.31 13.87
N TYR A 62 6.89 -12.75 13.70
CA TYR A 62 7.07 -11.52 12.96
C TYR A 62 7.12 -11.81 11.47
N LEU A 63 6.69 -10.84 10.66
CA LEU A 63 6.73 -10.92 9.21
C LEU A 63 7.73 -9.90 8.64
N SER A 64 8.61 -10.38 7.79
CA SER A 64 9.46 -9.56 6.92
C SER A 64 9.17 -9.88 5.46
N PHE A 65 9.42 -8.92 4.57
CA PHE A 65 9.13 -9.05 3.15
C PHE A 65 10.20 -8.38 2.31
N ARG A 66 10.29 -8.82 1.05
CA ARG A 66 11.25 -8.29 0.07
C ARG A 66 10.51 -7.91 -1.19
N ILE A 67 10.68 -6.68 -1.65
CA ILE A 67 10.20 -6.21 -2.96
C ILE A 67 11.28 -6.46 -4.02
N SER A 68 12.54 -6.20 -3.67
CA SER A 68 13.74 -6.49 -4.45
C SER A 68 14.71 -7.37 -3.66
N ASP A 69 15.72 -7.92 -4.34
CA ASP A 69 16.62 -8.90 -3.73
C ASP A 69 17.63 -8.30 -2.72
N ASP A 70 17.79 -6.98 -2.72
CA ASP A 70 18.77 -6.25 -1.92
C ASP A 70 18.24 -5.66 -0.60
N HIS A 71 16.91 -5.64 -0.41
CA HIS A 71 16.30 -5.03 0.77
C HIS A 71 15.22 -5.92 1.41
N GLU A 72 15.27 -6.04 2.74
CA GLU A 72 14.25 -6.70 3.55
C GLU A 72 13.58 -5.67 4.46
N SER A 73 12.26 -5.55 4.32
CA SER A 73 11.42 -4.66 5.11
C SER A 73 10.62 -5.46 6.14
N HIS A 74 10.14 -4.77 7.18
CA HIS A 74 9.30 -5.36 8.22
C HIS A 74 7.89 -4.77 8.18
N LEU A 75 6.90 -5.57 8.58
CA LEU A 75 5.56 -5.05 8.79
C LEU A 75 5.40 -4.44 10.18
N TYR A 76 4.85 -3.23 10.20
CA TYR A 76 4.52 -2.50 11.43
C TYR A 76 3.01 -2.28 11.51
N LYS A 77 2.54 -2.17 12.75
CA LYS A 77 1.22 -1.64 13.08
C LYS A 77 1.30 -0.12 13.08
N GLU A 78 0.13 0.51 13.03
CA GLU A 78 0.00 1.96 13.06
C GLU A 78 0.71 2.62 14.26
N ASN A 79 0.81 1.90 15.39
CA ASN A 79 1.50 2.35 16.60
C ASN A 79 3.03 2.18 16.59
N GLY A 80 3.62 1.74 15.47
CA GLY A 80 5.06 1.52 15.34
C GLY A 80 5.57 0.18 15.88
N GLN A 81 4.71 -0.67 16.46
CA GLN A 81 5.10 -2.02 16.87
C GLN A 81 5.14 -2.96 15.66
N ARG A 82 6.04 -3.94 15.67
CA ARG A 82 6.06 -4.98 14.63
C ARG A 82 4.74 -5.75 14.63
N GLN A 83 4.22 -6.05 13.44
CA GLN A 83 3.02 -6.86 13.29
C GLN A 83 3.31 -8.30 13.72
N VAL A 84 2.39 -8.84 14.52
CA VAL A 84 2.46 -10.21 15.03
C VAL A 84 1.36 -11.03 14.36
N ILE A 85 1.73 -12.20 13.87
CA ILE A 85 0.84 -13.15 13.20
C ILE A 85 0.85 -14.44 13.99
N TYR A 86 -0.32 -14.98 14.29
CA TYR A 86 -0.47 -16.20 15.07
C TYR A 86 -0.60 -17.41 14.14
N SER A 87 -0.08 -18.56 14.58
CA SER A 87 -0.25 -19.82 13.85
C SER A 87 -1.64 -20.41 14.04
N SER A 88 -2.09 -21.09 13.00
CA SER A 88 -3.20 -22.04 13.00
C SER A 88 -2.67 -23.43 13.32
N LEU A 89 -3.38 -24.18 14.16
CA LEU A 89 -2.96 -25.53 14.59
C LEU A 89 -3.21 -26.62 13.55
N SER A 90 -4.10 -26.36 12.59
CA SER A 90 -4.46 -27.32 11.54
C SER A 90 -5.00 -26.61 10.30
N SER A 91 -5.02 -27.33 9.18
CA SER A 91 -5.61 -26.86 7.91
C SER A 91 -7.13 -26.74 7.94
N ASN A 92 -7.81 -27.29 8.95
CA ASN A 92 -9.28 -27.30 9.03
C ASN A 92 -9.86 -25.98 9.54
N ASN A 93 -9.05 -25.18 10.26
CA ASN A 93 -9.43 -23.86 10.74
C ASN A 93 -8.26 -22.90 10.59
N LEU A 94 -8.17 -22.30 9.40
CA LEU A 94 -7.14 -21.34 9.06
C LEU A 94 -7.54 -19.94 9.53
N GLU A 95 -6.75 -19.38 10.42
CA GLU A 95 -6.83 -17.97 10.79
C GLU A 95 -6.11 -17.15 9.71
N TRP A 96 -6.88 -16.31 9.01
CA TRP A 96 -6.37 -15.47 7.92
C TRP A 96 -6.09 -14.05 8.41
N HIS A 97 -4.89 -13.57 8.11
CA HIS A 97 -4.47 -12.19 8.37
C HIS A 97 -4.45 -11.39 7.07
N GLN A 98 -5.12 -10.23 7.06
CA GLN A 98 -5.12 -9.31 5.92
C GLN A 98 -3.83 -8.48 5.90
N LEU A 99 -3.22 -8.35 4.71
CA LEU A 99 -1.95 -7.63 4.51
C LEU A 99 -2.09 -6.50 3.48
N ASN A 100 -2.51 -6.81 2.24
CA ASN A 100 -2.45 -5.90 1.09
C ASN A 100 -1.04 -5.35 0.83
N LEU A 101 -0.06 -6.25 0.79
CA LEU A 101 1.36 -5.93 0.69
C LEU A 101 1.90 -6.20 -0.72
N LEU A 102 2.71 -5.30 -1.27
CA LEU A 102 3.48 -5.57 -2.47
C LEU A 102 4.78 -6.28 -2.10
N ALA A 103 4.99 -7.52 -2.56
CA ALA A 103 6.22 -8.26 -2.27
C ALA A 103 6.51 -9.36 -3.31
N LYS A 104 7.79 -9.68 -3.46
CA LYS A 104 8.30 -10.87 -4.15
C LYS A 104 8.41 -12.06 -3.20
N ALA A 105 8.85 -11.82 -1.97
CA ALA A 105 9.00 -12.85 -0.96
C ALA A 105 8.52 -12.37 0.41
N VAL A 106 8.00 -13.31 1.20
CA VAL A 106 7.63 -13.11 2.61
C VAL A 106 8.35 -14.13 3.46
N ARG A 107 8.91 -13.67 4.58
CA ARG A 107 9.60 -14.49 5.55
C ARG A 107 8.96 -14.33 6.92
N ILE A 108 8.82 -15.44 7.63
CA ILE A 108 8.29 -15.47 8.99
C ILE A 108 9.41 -15.80 9.97
N VAL A 109 9.44 -15.08 11.09
CA VAL A 109 10.46 -15.24 12.13
C VAL A 109 9.76 -15.60 13.43
N PRO A 110 10.00 -16.79 14.01
CA PRO A 110 9.35 -17.18 15.26
C PRO A 110 9.76 -16.24 16.38
N ILE A 111 8.78 -15.82 17.19
CA ILE A 111 9.02 -14.95 18.35
C ILE A 111 9.59 -15.75 19.53
N LEU A 112 9.26 -17.04 19.60
CA LEU A 112 9.68 -17.95 20.67
C LEU A 112 10.69 -18.96 20.15
N ASP A 113 11.80 -19.13 20.87
CA ASP A 113 12.92 -20.01 20.51
C ASP A 113 12.54 -21.51 20.41
N GLY A 114 11.42 -21.91 21.01
CA GLY A 114 10.92 -23.30 20.99
C GLY A 114 10.26 -23.74 19.67
N ALA A 115 10.08 -22.84 18.70
CA ALA A 115 9.54 -23.17 17.37
C ALA A 115 10.63 -23.55 16.35
N GLN A 116 11.89 -23.63 16.77
CA GLN A 116 13.03 -24.02 15.94
C GLN A 116 12.98 -25.53 15.66
N GLY A 117 12.82 -25.92 14.39
CA GLY A 117 12.92 -27.32 13.95
C GLY A 117 11.65 -27.95 13.40
N VAL A 118 10.51 -27.25 13.43
CA VAL A 118 9.30 -27.64 12.69
C VAL A 118 9.12 -26.68 11.54
N SER A 119 9.17 -27.18 10.30
CA SER A 119 8.90 -26.34 9.13
C SER A 119 7.43 -25.89 9.15
N PRO A 120 7.16 -24.59 9.30
CA PRO A 120 5.80 -24.08 9.20
C PRO A 120 5.30 -24.19 7.76
N VAL A 121 3.97 -24.15 7.59
CA VAL A 121 3.35 -24.02 6.27
C VAL A 121 2.77 -22.62 6.13
N ILE A 122 3.35 -21.81 5.26
CA ILE A 122 2.81 -20.50 4.89
C ILE A 122 1.81 -20.71 3.76
N ILE A 123 0.63 -20.11 3.88
CA ILE A 123 -0.41 -20.08 2.85
C ILE A 123 -0.66 -18.62 2.50
N LEU A 124 -0.43 -18.27 1.24
CA LEU A 124 -0.63 -16.92 0.72
C LEU A 124 -1.80 -16.90 -0.26
N THR A 125 -2.59 -15.83 -0.22
CA THR A 125 -3.40 -15.41 -1.37
C THR A 125 -2.69 -14.25 -2.04
N ALA A 126 -2.15 -14.50 -3.23
CA ALA A 126 -1.37 -13.53 -3.99
C ALA A 126 -2.08 -13.23 -5.32
N CYS A 127 -2.05 -11.97 -5.73
CA CYS A 127 -2.60 -11.54 -7.00
C CYS A 127 -1.47 -11.06 -7.91
N LYS A 128 -1.54 -11.44 -9.19
CA LYS A 128 -0.56 -11.02 -10.18
C LYS A 128 -0.54 -9.49 -10.26
N TYR A 129 0.64 -8.93 -10.04
CA TYR A 129 0.83 -7.50 -10.13
C TYR A 129 0.94 -7.09 -11.61
N SER A 130 -0.01 -6.31 -12.11
CA SER A 130 -0.13 -6.02 -13.55
C SER A 130 0.58 -4.73 -13.99
N SER A 131 0.95 -3.84 -13.06
CA SER A 131 1.71 -2.64 -13.37
C SER A 131 3.22 -2.91 -13.34
N ARG A 132 3.94 -2.27 -14.26
CA ARG A 132 5.41 -2.32 -14.27
C ARG A 132 5.93 -1.22 -13.33
N PRO A 133 6.99 -1.46 -12.54
CA PRO A 133 7.65 -0.38 -11.82
C PRO A 133 8.13 0.67 -12.82
N LEU A 134 7.72 1.92 -12.60
CA LEU A 134 8.13 3.06 -13.42
C LEU A 134 9.41 3.67 -12.82
N TYR A 135 10.45 3.71 -13.64
CA TYR A 135 11.67 4.48 -13.39
C TYR A 135 11.47 5.87 -13.99
N PHE A 136 11.60 6.89 -13.14
CA PHE A 136 11.38 8.28 -13.55
C PHE A 136 12.72 8.96 -13.68
N ASP A 137 13.20 9.04 -14.93
CA ASP A 137 14.47 9.68 -15.27
C ASP A 137 14.22 11.13 -15.73
N ALA A 138 13.20 11.79 -15.14
CA ALA A 138 12.70 13.16 -15.38
C ALA A 138 11.51 13.35 -16.36
N GLU A 139 10.93 12.30 -16.96
CA GLU A 139 9.67 12.45 -17.72
C GLU A 139 8.45 12.23 -16.82
N PRO A 140 7.58 13.24 -16.61
CA PRO A 140 6.35 13.06 -15.87
C PRO A 140 5.35 12.25 -16.71
N PHE A 141 4.51 11.45 -16.05
CA PHE A 141 3.35 10.84 -16.67
C PHE A 141 2.07 11.45 -16.09
N SER A 142 1.08 11.68 -16.95
CA SER A 142 -0.22 12.20 -16.55
C SER A 142 -1.31 11.19 -16.87
N VAL A 143 -2.24 10.99 -15.94
CA VAL A 143 -3.44 10.18 -16.15
C VAL A 143 -4.66 11.07 -16.03
N ASP A 144 -5.57 10.99 -17.01
CA ASP A 144 -6.88 11.62 -16.92
C ASP A 144 -7.77 10.79 -15.99
N THR A 145 -7.95 11.29 -14.76
CA THR A 145 -8.67 10.59 -13.68
C THR A 145 -10.15 10.40 -14.00
N TYR A 146 -10.77 11.34 -14.73
CA TYR A 146 -12.17 11.22 -15.16
C TYR A 146 -12.34 10.05 -16.14
N LYS A 147 -11.46 9.97 -17.15
CA LYS A 147 -11.49 8.86 -18.12
C LYS A 147 -11.12 7.51 -17.52
N ALA A 148 -10.25 7.51 -16.49
CA ALA A 148 -9.93 6.32 -15.72
C ALA A 148 -11.03 5.93 -14.71
N GLY A 149 -12.09 6.73 -14.58
CA GLY A 149 -13.16 6.53 -13.61
C GLY A 149 -12.70 6.68 -12.16
N LEU A 150 -11.57 7.32 -11.91
CA LEU A 150 -10.98 7.56 -10.59
C LEU A 150 -11.57 8.86 -9.99
N VAL A 151 -12.85 8.82 -9.66
CA VAL A 151 -13.55 9.91 -8.96
C VAL A 151 -14.02 9.36 -7.61
N SER A 152 -13.64 10.02 -6.52
CA SER A 152 -14.13 9.70 -5.18
C SER A 152 -14.36 11.00 -4.38
N MET A 153 -15.34 10.96 -3.49
CA MET A 153 -15.86 12.12 -2.75
C MET A 153 -15.46 12.06 -1.28
N TYR A 154 -15.87 11.02 -0.53
CA TYR A 154 -15.78 10.97 0.94
C TYR A 154 -14.65 10.11 1.51
N GLU A 155 -14.15 9.16 0.72
CA GLU A 155 -13.10 8.24 1.16
C GLU A 155 -12.10 8.07 0.03
N ASN A 156 -10.87 8.48 0.27
CA ASN A 156 -9.79 8.40 -0.71
C ASN A 156 -8.56 7.77 -0.07
N GLU A 157 -7.97 6.81 -0.75
CA GLU A 157 -6.73 6.19 -0.34
C GLU A 157 -5.73 6.25 -1.49
N LEU A 158 -4.60 6.92 -1.22
CA LEU A 158 -3.44 6.97 -2.10
C LEU A 158 -2.29 6.24 -1.43
N LEU A 159 -1.80 5.19 -2.08
CA LEU A 159 -0.67 4.39 -1.66
C LEU A 159 0.46 4.53 -2.67
N ILE A 160 1.66 4.82 -2.19
CA ILE A 160 2.83 5.02 -3.03
C ILE A 160 3.98 4.19 -2.48
N THR A 161 4.44 3.22 -3.27
CA THR A 161 5.67 2.47 -2.96
C THR A 161 6.82 3.04 -3.77
N PHE A 162 7.88 3.51 -3.12
CA PHE A 162 8.95 4.22 -3.80
C PHE A 162 10.33 3.89 -3.23
N ARG A 163 11.35 4.14 -4.05
CA ARG A 163 12.77 4.04 -3.73
C ARG A 163 13.47 5.17 -4.47
N THR A 164 14.19 6.03 -3.76
CA THR A 164 14.81 7.24 -4.33
C THR A 164 15.98 7.72 -3.48
N PHE A 165 16.95 8.41 -4.09
CA PHE A 165 17.94 9.23 -3.39
C PHE A 165 17.61 10.74 -3.43
N GLU A 166 16.63 11.10 -4.24
CA GLU A 166 16.28 12.47 -4.57
C GLU A 166 14.92 12.88 -4.01
N ASN A 167 14.74 14.20 -3.86
CA ASN A 167 13.46 14.82 -3.53
C ASN A 167 12.67 15.11 -4.81
N GLY A 168 11.34 15.12 -4.74
CA GLY A 168 10.52 15.34 -5.93
C GLY A 168 9.03 15.18 -5.68
N ILE A 169 8.23 15.53 -6.70
CA ILE A 169 6.78 15.36 -6.66
C ILE A 169 6.45 13.93 -7.04
N PHE A 170 5.60 13.29 -6.23
CA PHE A 170 5.13 11.94 -6.47
C PHE A 170 3.77 11.89 -7.11
N PHE A 171 2.88 12.77 -6.67
CA PHE A 171 1.52 12.83 -7.19
C PHE A 171 1.04 14.26 -7.24
N PHE A 172 0.27 14.57 -8.28
CA PHE A 172 -0.33 15.86 -8.48
C PHE A 172 -1.70 15.67 -9.14
N SER A 173 -2.74 16.16 -8.47
CA SER A 173 -4.10 16.18 -8.96
C SER A 173 -4.74 17.52 -8.65
N LEU A 174 -5.47 18.05 -9.64
CA LEU A 174 -6.26 19.27 -9.56
C LEU A 174 -7.64 18.99 -10.16
N ALA A 175 -8.69 19.48 -9.50
CA ALA A 175 -10.04 19.53 -10.03
C ALA A 175 -10.47 20.98 -10.27
N ASP A 176 -11.36 21.18 -11.24
CA ASP A 176 -11.87 22.51 -11.63
C ASP A 176 -12.57 23.25 -10.48
N GLN A 177 -13.06 22.52 -9.47
CA GLN A 177 -13.76 23.05 -8.30
C GLN A 177 -12.81 23.52 -7.18
N GLY A 178 -11.49 23.41 -7.38
CA GLY A 178 -10.48 23.81 -6.40
C GLY A 178 -9.94 22.66 -5.56
N ASP A 179 -10.47 21.44 -5.71
CA ASP A 179 -9.91 20.26 -5.05
C ASP A 179 -8.50 20.00 -5.57
N MET A 180 -7.59 19.71 -4.65
CA MET A 180 -6.19 19.49 -4.99
C MET A 180 -5.61 18.43 -4.07
N LEU A 181 -4.72 17.60 -4.62
CA LEU A 181 -3.82 16.77 -3.84
C LEU A 181 -2.45 16.77 -4.51
N ILE A 182 -1.46 17.24 -3.76
CA ILE A 182 -0.04 17.16 -4.13
C ILE A 182 0.63 16.31 -3.08
N VAL A 183 1.37 15.30 -3.51
CA VAL A 183 2.22 14.50 -2.63
C VAL A 183 3.63 14.58 -3.16
N GLN A 184 4.56 14.94 -2.29
CA GLN A 184 5.96 15.15 -2.64
C GLN A 184 6.88 14.72 -1.51
N LEU A 185 8.14 14.50 -1.87
CA LEU A 185 9.24 14.30 -0.94
C LEU A 185 10.08 15.57 -0.87
N VAL A 186 10.22 16.14 0.33
CA VAL A 186 10.98 17.37 0.58
C VAL A 186 11.91 17.15 1.77
N ARG A 187 13.22 17.29 1.53
CA ARG A 187 14.29 17.04 2.53
C ARG A 187 14.14 15.67 3.20
N GLY A 188 13.82 14.65 2.43
CA GLY A 188 13.64 13.26 2.90
C GLY A 188 12.41 13.06 3.79
N ARG A 189 11.42 13.95 3.75
CA ARG A 189 10.12 13.80 4.43
C ARG A 189 9.00 13.87 3.42
N VAL A 190 7.94 13.12 3.66
CA VAL A 190 6.72 13.26 2.86
C VAL A 190 6.00 14.53 3.26
N GLU A 191 5.54 15.25 2.26
CA GLU A 191 4.61 16.36 2.38
C GLU A 191 3.42 16.11 1.46
N ALA A 192 2.23 16.02 2.06
CA ALA A 192 0.97 15.95 1.34
C ALA A 192 0.20 17.25 1.56
N ILE A 193 -0.15 17.90 0.46
CA ILE A 193 -0.81 19.18 0.45
C ILE A 193 -2.13 19.04 -0.30
N PHE A 194 -3.23 19.41 0.35
CA PHE A 194 -4.55 19.10 -0.17
C PHE A 194 -5.58 20.19 0.13
N ASP A 195 -6.62 20.20 -0.69
CA ASP A 195 -7.82 21.02 -0.56
C ASP A 195 -9.00 20.16 -1.05
N PHE A 196 -10.14 20.28 -0.38
CA PHE A 196 -11.36 19.54 -0.67
C PHE A 196 -12.50 20.48 -1.13
N GLY A 197 -12.14 21.60 -1.74
CA GLY A 197 -13.07 22.52 -2.41
C GLY A 197 -13.39 23.79 -1.61
N SER A 198 -12.72 24.02 -0.47
CA SER A 198 -12.92 25.24 0.34
C SER A 198 -11.96 26.37 0.03
N LEU A 199 -11.01 26.15 -0.89
CA LEU A 199 -9.92 27.09 -1.18
C LEU A 199 -9.05 27.36 0.06
N SER A 200 -9.06 26.42 1.01
CA SER A 200 -8.29 26.45 2.26
C SER A 200 -7.32 25.27 2.30
N ARG A 201 -6.15 25.48 1.71
CA ARG A 201 -5.07 24.49 1.62
C ARG A 201 -4.62 24.00 3.00
N SER A 202 -4.65 22.68 3.17
CA SER A 202 -4.11 21.98 4.35
C SER A 202 -2.83 21.22 3.98
N THR A 203 -1.94 21.02 4.95
CA THR A 203 -0.68 20.31 4.75
C THR A 203 -0.43 19.33 5.89
N ILE A 204 -0.02 18.12 5.55
CA ILE A 204 0.41 17.09 6.50
C ILE A 204 1.79 16.57 6.09
N THR A 205 2.69 16.44 7.06
CA THR A 205 4.07 16.00 6.82
C THR A 205 4.44 14.85 7.74
N GLY A 206 5.34 13.99 7.29
CA GLY A 206 5.73 12.80 8.06
C GLY A 206 6.93 12.06 7.50
N GLY A 207 7.44 11.12 8.30
CA GLY A 207 8.65 10.36 8.00
C GLY A 207 9.95 11.16 8.12
N ARG A 208 11.07 10.49 7.88
CA ARG A 208 12.42 11.07 7.93
C ARG A 208 13.39 10.24 7.12
N ALA A 209 14.26 10.92 6.37
CA ALA A 209 15.32 10.32 5.58
C ALA A 209 14.82 9.25 4.58
N LEU A 210 13.62 9.44 4.02
CA LEU A 210 12.98 8.50 3.07
C LEU A 210 13.61 8.53 1.66
N ASN A 211 14.70 9.28 1.50
CA ASN A 211 15.50 9.34 0.28
C ASN A 211 16.86 8.66 0.50
N ASP A 212 16.87 7.58 1.27
CA ASP A 212 18.05 6.79 1.61
C ASP A 212 18.37 5.70 0.57
N GLY A 213 17.54 5.56 -0.46
CA GLY A 213 17.68 4.54 -1.48
C GLY A 213 17.12 3.18 -1.09
N GLU A 214 16.32 3.09 -0.02
CA GLU A 214 15.57 1.88 0.34
C GLU A 214 14.10 1.97 -0.11
N TRP A 215 13.39 0.84 -0.04
CA TRP A 215 11.96 0.82 -0.35
C TRP A 215 11.16 1.38 0.82
N HIS A 216 10.31 2.35 0.53
CA HIS A 216 9.35 2.90 1.46
C HIS A 216 7.93 2.81 0.89
N GLU A 217 6.98 2.75 1.81
CA GLU A 217 5.56 2.90 1.52
C GLU A 217 5.04 4.19 2.16
N LEU A 218 4.34 4.98 1.36
CA LEU A 218 3.57 6.12 1.78
C LEU A 218 2.08 5.81 1.57
N LYS A 219 1.28 5.92 2.62
CA LYS A 219 -0.18 5.85 2.52
C LYS A 219 -0.82 7.13 3.03
N TRP A 220 -1.58 7.79 2.18
CA TRP A 220 -2.43 8.92 2.53
C TRP A 220 -3.89 8.45 2.50
N VAL A 221 -4.59 8.63 3.61
CA VAL A 221 -5.98 8.21 3.77
C VAL A 221 -6.82 9.41 4.15
N HIS A 222 -7.76 9.77 3.31
CA HIS A 222 -8.83 10.69 3.62
C HIS A 222 -10.09 9.89 3.92
N GLN A 223 -10.61 10.03 5.12
CA GLN A 223 -11.82 9.37 5.57
C GLN A 223 -12.72 10.39 6.26
N PHE A 224 -13.86 10.68 5.63
CA PHE A 224 -14.82 11.71 6.05
C PHE A 224 -14.15 13.07 6.25
N ASP A 225 -13.89 13.43 7.50
CA ASP A 225 -13.34 14.73 7.87
C ASP A 225 -11.88 14.64 8.30
N SER A 226 -11.29 13.45 8.26
CA SER A 226 -9.97 13.16 8.78
C SER A 226 -9.01 12.75 7.68
N VAL A 227 -7.77 13.19 7.82
CA VAL A 227 -6.67 12.81 6.94
C VAL A 227 -5.57 12.20 7.78
N HIS A 228 -5.16 11.00 7.41
CA HIS A 228 -4.10 10.23 8.03
C HIS A 228 -2.94 10.02 7.07
N LEU A 229 -1.72 10.20 7.58
CA LEU A 229 -0.49 9.96 6.85
C LEU A 229 0.25 8.80 7.51
N TYR A 230 0.50 7.75 6.75
CA TYR A 230 1.29 6.61 7.16
C TYR A 230 2.55 6.51 6.33
N VAL A 231 3.63 6.10 6.98
CA VAL A 231 4.89 5.74 6.35
C VAL A 231 5.30 4.37 6.87
N ASP A 232 5.57 3.43 5.97
CA ASP A 232 5.95 2.04 6.28
C ASP A 232 4.97 1.35 7.25
N GLY A 233 3.67 1.61 7.06
CA GLY A 233 2.57 1.09 7.90
C GLY A 233 2.37 1.80 9.24
N ILE A 234 3.22 2.77 9.61
CA ILE A 234 3.16 3.50 10.88
C ILE A 234 2.40 4.82 10.68
N LEU A 235 1.45 5.14 11.57
CA LEU A 235 0.77 6.43 11.55
C LEU A 235 1.76 7.52 12.01
N VAL A 236 2.19 8.37 11.09
CA VAL A 236 3.18 9.42 11.39
C VAL A 236 2.55 10.77 11.65
N ASN A 237 1.35 11.02 11.13
CA ASN A 237 0.62 12.26 11.36
C ASN A 237 -0.87 12.09 11.04
N SER A 238 -1.73 12.93 11.61
CA SER A 238 -3.16 13.01 11.28
C SER A 238 -3.70 14.42 11.49
N THR A 239 -4.68 14.82 10.71
CA THR A 239 -5.33 16.14 10.83
C THR A 239 -6.81 16.09 10.45
N ILE A 240 -7.56 17.08 10.93
CA ILE A 240 -8.97 17.33 10.58
C ILE A 240 -8.99 18.69 9.88
N PRO A 241 -8.86 18.75 8.55
CA PRO A 241 -8.82 20.01 7.82
C PRO A 241 -10.14 20.77 7.95
N SER A 242 -10.05 22.10 8.10
CA SER A 242 -11.22 22.96 8.10
C SER A 242 -11.76 23.16 6.69
N GLY A 243 -13.10 23.17 6.52
CA GLY A 243 -13.73 23.53 5.25
C GLY A 243 -14.02 22.34 4.33
N LEU A 244 -14.63 21.29 4.86
CA LEU A 244 -15.09 20.15 4.05
C LEU A 244 -16.47 20.44 3.44
N TYR A 245 -16.67 20.05 2.18
CA TYR A 245 -17.96 19.98 1.47
C TYR A 245 -18.89 21.18 1.68
N ARG A 246 -18.59 22.32 1.06
CA ARG A 246 -19.61 23.37 0.85
C ARG A 246 -20.25 23.24 -0.52
#